data_AF-A0A6I8N0G8-F1
#
_entry.id   AF-A0A6I8N0G8-F1
#
_cell.length_a   1.000
_cell.length_b   1.000
_cell.length_c   1.000
_cell.angle_alpha   90.00
_cell.angle_beta   90.00
_cell.angle_gamma   90.00
#
_symmetry.space_group_name_H-M   'P 1'
#
loop_
_entity.id
_entity.type
_entity.pdbx_description
1 polymer ?
#
loop_
_entity_poly.entity_id
_entity_poly.type
_entity_poly.pdbx_seq_one_letter_code
_entity_poly.pdbx_strand_id
1 'polypeptide(L)'
;MMSPWGLISLLLGLLLWLNPSTDSLPLHMDSIIQVLAQLEQGSPTHNHTAPGRLLAANSPRDAFLQLLLEMESPPPDEPDPLSPVQRELASLVAQHSVDSGLEHGVVLAPDGSTVAVAPLLAGLEAGLRGRKAVALPVDLRAAPLDARDNHLGAGANLSITNPKAFPDVSDVSPEPTSLPPDGSTTSPGTGAHSPPSVDNLLAVTLARALGLAFLPVPGNPDPDGLGSDGCWDRISKPKSFSLMGNGSSALTVAFLNGALDGALLGDYLSRAPEPRPPLNLLLSQYYGTGPGDTPVQGVAGTPDLRSNFRRQNAADLISQDELTGQVWASLLMLGTTQPAHPQLAPLARTELAHVAARAAEEFTESFLSKWPVKRPFSPSLLSPRFSYHCDHKKPPQTMLSFGTLISRCWSHPGPTPGRFQSPLALGTCWD
;
A
#
# COMPACT_ATOMS: atom_id res chain seq x y z
N MET A 1 18.01 27.70 -54.69
CA MET A 1 19.19 27.41 -53.84
C MET A 1 18.89 27.99 -52.46
N MET A 2 18.70 27.13 -51.44
CA MET A 2 18.49 27.58 -50.06
C MET A 2 19.78 28.24 -49.53
N SER A 3 19.62 29.36 -48.82
CA SER A 3 20.72 30.05 -48.14
C SER A 3 21.43 29.08 -47.17
N PRO A 4 22.77 29.11 -47.07
CA PRO A 4 23.51 28.27 -46.13
C PRO A 4 23.07 28.49 -44.67
N TRP A 5 22.59 29.71 -44.34
CA TRP A 5 22.00 30.02 -43.04
C TRP A 5 20.64 29.36 -42.81
N GLY A 6 19.83 29.21 -43.85
CA GLY A 6 18.54 28.53 -43.78
C GLY A 6 18.69 27.02 -43.54
N LEU A 7 19.70 26.40 -44.15
CA LEU A 7 20.05 24.99 -43.89
C LEU A 7 20.60 24.78 -42.48
N ILE A 8 21.43 25.70 -41.99
CA ILE A 8 21.95 25.64 -40.61
C ILE A 8 20.81 25.80 -39.60
N SER A 9 19.92 26.78 -39.76
CA SER A 9 18.78 26.95 -38.85
C SER A 9 17.80 25.77 -38.89
N LEU A 10 17.62 25.14 -40.04
CA LEU A 10 16.75 23.98 -40.18
C LEU A 10 17.40 22.71 -39.62
N LEU A 11 18.72 22.53 -39.79
CA LEU A 11 19.49 21.47 -39.15
C LEU A 11 19.60 21.67 -37.63
N LEU A 12 19.75 22.91 -37.15
CA LEU A 12 19.78 23.24 -35.71
C LEU A 12 18.39 23.04 -35.09
N GLY A 13 17.33 23.44 -35.79
CA GLY A 13 15.94 23.15 -35.42
C GLY A 13 15.65 21.65 -35.40
N LEU A 14 16.15 20.90 -36.39
CA LEU A 14 16.01 19.44 -36.45
C LEU A 14 16.87 18.74 -35.38
N LEU A 15 18.07 19.21 -35.08
CA LEU A 15 18.95 18.71 -34.00
C LEU A 15 18.37 18.99 -32.61
N LEU A 16 17.71 20.15 -32.42
CA LEU A 16 16.95 20.47 -31.20
C LEU A 16 15.64 19.67 -31.09
N TRP A 17 15.07 19.22 -32.22
CA TRP A 17 13.91 18.31 -32.25
C TRP A 17 14.30 16.83 -32.10
N LEU A 18 15.50 16.45 -32.55
CA LEU A 18 16.04 15.09 -32.51
C LEU A 18 16.73 14.75 -31.20
N ASN A 19 16.89 15.71 -30.29
CA ASN A 19 17.42 15.48 -28.96
C ASN A 19 16.39 15.87 -27.89
N PRO A 20 15.32 15.08 -27.70
CA PRO A 20 14.74 15.02 -26.38
C PRO A 20 15.85 14.43 -25.51
N SER A 21 16.58 15.27 -24.77
CA SER A 21 17.32 14.76 -23.62
C SER A 21 16.33 13.92 -22.84
N THR A 22 16.55 12.61 -22.82
CA THR A 22 15.72 11.61 -22.14
C THR A 22 15.98 11.68 -20.64
N ASP A 23 15.86 12.88 -20.10
CA ASP A 23 16.00 13.19 -18.67
C ASP A 23 14.68 12.92 -17.96
N SER A 24 14.01 11.80 -18.29
CA SER A 24 12.98 11.27 -17.42
C SER A 24 13.62 10.87 -16.09
N LEU A 25 12.98 11.29 -14.99
CA LEU A 25 13.35 10.84 -13.65
C LEU A 25 13.17 9.32 -13.58
N PRO A 26 14.08 8.60 -12.90
CA PRO A 26 13.87 7.18 -12.64
C PRO A 26 12.64 6.97 -11.76
N LEU A 27 12.00 5.81 -11.91
CA LEU A 27 10.90 5.35 -11.04
C LEU A 27 11.45 4.86 -9.70
N HIS A 28 12.10 5.76 -8.96
CA HIS A 28 12.57 5.54 -7.59
C HIS A 28 11.69 6.28 -6.60
N MET A 29 11.55 5.72 -5.38
CA MET A 29 10.87 6.41 -4.28
C MET A 29 11.52 7.77 -3.96
N ASP A 30 12.84 7.89 -4.09
CA ASP A 30 13.55 9.17 -3.89
C ASP A 30 13.09 10.27 -4.86
N SER A 31 12.70 9.90 -6.08
CA SER A 31 12.13 10.86 -7.04
C SER A 31 10.74 11.33 -6.62
N ILE A 32 9.92 10.44 -6.02
CA ILE A 32 8.63 10.82 -5.41
C ILE A 32 8.83 11.74 -4.22
N ILE A 33 9.80 11.43 -3.35
CA ILE A 33 10.17 12.24 -2.19
C ILE A 33 10.58 13.66 -2.63
N GLN A 34 11.34 13.79 -3.72
CA GLN A 34 11.72 15.09 -4.29
C GLN A 34 10.53 15.87 -4.84
N VAL A 35 9.59 15.21 -5.52
CA VAL A 35 8.36 15.86 -6.02
C VAL A 35 7.50 16.35 -4.86
N LEU A 36 7.31 15.53 -3.82
CA LEU A 36 6.57 15.93 -2.62
C LEU A 36 7.25 17.12 -1.92
N ALA A 37 8.57 17.07 -1.74
CA ALA A 37 9.32 18.18 -1.14
C ALA A 37 9.14 19.50 -1.90
N GLN A 38 8.97 19.45 -3.23
CA GLN A 38 8.72 20.62 -4.06
C GLN A 38 7.28 21.16 -3.90
N LEU A 39 6.30 20.27 -3.77
CA LEU A 39 4.91 20.64 -3.51
C LEU A 39 4.71 21.19 -2.09
N GLU A 40 5.45 20.69 -1.10
CA GLU A 40 5.39 21.10 0.31
C GLU A 40 6.02 22.47 0.58
N GLN A 41 6.89 22.97 -0.30
CA GLN A 41 7.46 24.32 -0.21
C GLN A 41 6.44 25.41 -0.56
N GLY A 42 5.36 25.06 -1.27
CA GLY A 42 4.22 25.95 -1.45
C GLY A 42 3.42 26.11 -0.16
N SER A 43 2.69 27.21 0.02
CA SER A 43 1.82 27.36 1.20
C SER A 43 0.78 26.24 1.22
N PRO A 44 0.76 25.37 2.25
CA PRO A 44 -0.23 24.32 2.35
C PRO A 44 -1.58 24.97 2.61
N THR A 45 -2.43 25.00 1.58
CA THR A 45 -3.85 25.27 1.80
C THR A 45 -4.48 23.96 2.26
N HIS A 46 -5.42 24.04 3.22
CA HIS A 46 -6.13 22.86 3.75
C HIS A 46 -6.74 21.98 2.64
N ASN A 47 -7.03 22.57 1.48
CA ASN A 47 -7.70 21.89 0.37
C ASN A 47 -6.75 21.36 -0.72
N HIS A 48 -5.46 21.73 -0.72
CA HIS A 48 -4.48 21.34 -1.74
C HIS A 48 -3.16 20.88 -1.12
N THR A 49 -3.21 19.75 -0.44
CA THR A 49 -2.03 19.06 0.10
C THR A 49 -1.12 18.55 -1.03
N ALA A 50 0.15 18.26 -0.70
CA ALA A 50 1.08 17.68 -1.66
C ALA A 50 0.61 16.31 -2.24
N PRO A 51 0.11 15.34 -1.44
CA PRO A 51 -0.41 14.08 -1.98
C PRO A 51 -1.65 14.29 -2.85
N GLY A 52 -2.59 15.13 -2.44
CA GLY A 52 -3.81 15.43 -3.20
C GLY A 52 -3.51 16.05 -4.57
N ARG A 53 -2.54 16.98 -4.64
CA ARG A 53 -2.07 17.56 -5.91
C ARG A 53 -1.44 16.51 -6.83
N LEU A 54 -0.67 15.58 -6.27
CA LEU A 54 0.01 14.54 -7.05
C LEU A 54 -0.98 13.50 -7.59
N LEU A 55 -1.97 13.10 -6.78
CA LEU A 55 -3.09 12.25 -7.21
C LEU A 55 -3.92 12.90 -8.34
N ALA A 56 -4.03 14.24 -8.34
CA ALA A 56 -4.76 14.97 -9.37
C ALA A 56 -3.99 15.15 -10.70
N ALA A 57 -2.68 14.83 -10.75
CA ALA A 57 -1.79 15.19 -11.86
C ALA A 57 -2.16 14.55 -13.22
N ASN A 58 -2.88 13.43 -13.22
CA ASN A 58 -3.33 12.79 -14.46
C ASN A 58 -4.55 11.87 -14.27
N SER A 59 -5.21 11.87 -13.10
CA SER A 59 -6.32 10.96 -12.85
C SER A 59 -7.63 11.54 -13.38
N PRO A 60 -8.44 10.77 -14.15
CA PRO A 60 -9.87 11.03 -14.20
C PRO A 60 -10.37 11.19 -12.78
N ARG A 61 -11.23 12.18 -12.55
CA ARG A 61 -11.78 12.48 -11.23
C ARG A 61 -12.51 11.25 -10.73
N ASP A 62 -11.87 10.51 -9.84
CA ASP A 62 -12.48 9.35 -9.20
C ASP A 62 -13.45 9.87 -8.13
N ALA A 63 -14.74 9.83 -8.44
CA ALA A 63 -15.80 10.30 -7.55
C ALA A 63 -15.73 9.65 -6.15
N PHE A 64 -15.25 8.41 -6.06
CA PHE A 64 -15.05 7.73 -4.79
C PHE A 64 -13.96 8.39 -3.95
N LEU A 65 -12.80 8.67 -4.55
CA LEU A 65 -11.70 9.37 -3.87
C LEU A 65 -12.09 10.80 -3.53
N GLN A 66 -12.77 11.52 -4.43
CA GLN A 66 -13.22 12.89 -4.17
C GLN A 66 -14.15 12.98 -2.96
N LEU A 67 -15.10 12.04 -2.86
CA LEU A 67 -16.04 12.00 -1.74
C LEU A 67 -15.35 11.71 -0.41
N LEU A 68 -14.44 10.72 -0.38
CA LEU A 68 -13.82 10.26 0.87
C LEU A 68 -12.64 11.13 1.35
N LEU A 69 -11.94 11.79 0.42
CA LEU A 69 -10.80 12.65 0.71
C LEU A 69 -11.13 14.14 0.69
N GLU A 70 -12.36 14.52 0.31
CA GLU A 70 -12.79 15.92 0.18
C GLU A 70 -11.83 16.72 -0.73
N MET A 71 -11.38 16.09 -1.82
CA MET A 71 -10.46 16.71 -2.76
C MET A 71 -11.19 17.78 -3.58
N GLU A 72 -10.66 19.00 -3.53
CA GLU A 72 -11.10 20.11 -4.35
C GLU A 72 -10.15 20.33 -5.54
N SER A 73 -10.64 21.03 -6.56
CA SER A 73 -9.78 21.39 -7.68
C SER A 73 -8.94 22.61 -7.31
N PRO A 74 -7.63 22.62 -7.61
CA PRO A 74 -6.84 23.82 -7.46
C PRO A 74 -7.46 24.96 -8.27
N PRO A 75 -7.47 26.19 -7.75
CA PRO A 75 -7.93 27.34 -8.51
C PRO A 75 -7.09 27.50 -9.78
N PRO A 76 -7.69 27.95 -10.90
CA PRO A 76 -7.04 27.97 -12.22
C PRO A 76 -5.77 28.82 -12.29
N ASP A 77 -5.59 29.75 -11.35
CA ASP A 77 -4.46 30.67 -11.28
C ASP A 77 -3.34 30.21 -10.32
N GLU A 78 -3.46 29.04 -9.70
CA GLU A 78 -2.39 28.54 -8.81
C GLU A 78 -1.18 28.08 -9.63
N PRO A 79 0.01 28.66 -9.42
CA PRO A 79 1.20 28.24 -10.14
C PRO A 79 1.59 26.81 -9.75
N ASP A 80 1.87 25.98 -10.75
CA ASP A 80 2.41 24.64 -10.53
C ASP A 80 3.91 24.74 -10.21
N PRO A 81 4.35 24.37 -8.99
CA PRO A 81 5.75 24.46 -8.58
C PRO A 81 6.62 23.36 -9.21
N LEU A 82 6.05 22.41 -9.94
CA LEU A 82 6.76 21.28 -10.53
C LEU A 82 7.38 21.63 -11.89
N SER A 83 8.65 21.26 -12.05
CA SER A 83 9.32 21.27 -13.35
C SER A 83 8.61 20.34 -14.36
N PRO A 84 8.82 20.52 -15.68
CA PRO A 84 8.22 19.63 -16.69
C PRO A 84 8.51 18.14 -16.45
N VAL A 85 9.74 17.82 -16.03
CA VAL A 85 10.16 16.44 -15.74
C VAL A 85 9.46 15.88 -14.49
N GLN A 86 9.28 16.69 -13.44
CA GLN A 86 8.55 16.29 -12.24
C GLN A 86 7.06 16.08 -12.53
N ARG A 87 6.46 16.90 -13.40
CA ARG A 87 5.08 16.71 -13.85
C ARG A 87 4.89 15.43 -14.65
N GLU A 88 5.86 15.09 -15.51
CA GLU A 88 5.86 13.82 -16.23
C GLU A 88 5.92 12.64 -15.25
N LEU A 89 6.82 12.67 -14.27
CA LEU A 89 6.88 11.64 -13.23
C LEU A 89 5.57 11.55 -12.44
N ALA A 90 5.02 12.68 -11.99
CA ALA A 90 3.75 12.73 -11.27
C ALA A 90 2.62 12.08 -12.09
N SER A 91 2.56 12.37 -13.38
CA SER A 91 1.59 11.79 -14.31
C SER A 91 1.73 10.27 -14.45
N LEU A 92 2.97 9.75 -14.49
CA LEU A 92 3.26 8.31 -14.58
C LEU A 92 2.87 7.53 -13.32
N VAL A 93 2.83 8.19 -12.16
CA VAL A 93 2.63 7.55 -10.85
C VAL A 93 1.31 7.88 -10.16
N ALA A 94 0.54 8.84 -10.70
CA ALA A 94 -0.76 9.25 -10.17
C ALA A 94 -1.82 8.14 -10.26
N GLN A 95 -1.65 7.17 -11.15
CA GLN A 95 -2.56 6.03 -11.32
C GLN A 95 -1.78 4.73 -11.27
N HIS A 96 -2.38 3.73 -10.64
CA HIS A 96 -1.92 2.35 -10.69
C HIS A 96 -2.76 1.56 -11.69
N SER A 97 -2.10 0.76 -12.53
CA SER A 97 -2.78 -0.15 -13.44
C SER A 97 -1.88 -1.34 -13.79
N VAL A 98 -2.53 -2.44 -14.19
CA VAL A 98 -1.87 -3.61 -14.76
C VAL A 98 -2.44 -3.82 -16.16
N ASP A 99 -1.58 -3.78 -17.17
CA ASP A 99 -1.95 -4.02 -18.57
C ASP A 99 -0.88 -4.88 -19.24
N SER A 100 -1.30 -5.96 -19.89
CA SER A 100 -0.44 -6.78 -20.75
C SER A 100 0.83 -7.28 -20.06
N GLY A 101 0.75 -7.59 -18.77
CA GLY A 101 1.88 -8.04 -17.94
C GLY A 101 2.84 -6.93 -17.52
N LEU A 102 2.54 -5.67 -17.81
CA LEU A 102 3.22 -4.50 -17.28
C LEU A 102 2.39 -3.92 -16.13
N GLU A 103 3.08 -3.44 -15.11
CA GLU A 103 2.47 -2.74 -14.01
C GLU A 103 2.98 -1.29 -13.99
N HIS A 104 2.03 -0.35 -13.97
CA HIS A 104 2.25 1.08 -14.03
C HIS A 104 1.95 1.74 -12.67
N GLY A 105 2.53 2.91 -12.46
CA GLY A 105 2.37 3.66 -11.22
C GLY A 105 3.10 3.11 -10.01
N VAL A 106 4.15 2.32 -10.26
CA VAL A 106 5.02 1.74 -9.24
C VAL A 106 6.41 2.36 -9.25
N VAL A 107 7.09 2.30 -8.11
CA VAL A 107 8.47 2.76 -7.94
C VAL A 107 9.30 1.76 -7.14
N LEU A 108 10.60 1.76 -7.38
CA LEU A 108 11.59 1.02 -6.61
C LEU A 108 12.01 1.81 -5.37
N ALA A 109 11.75 1.26 -4.19
CA ALA A 109 12.14 1.84 -2.92
C ALA A 109 13.59 1.46 -2.52
N PRO A 110 14.28 2.29 -1.72
CA PRO A 110 15.64 2.01 -1.24
C PRO A 110 15.81 0.69 -0.48
N ASP A 111 14.75 0.20 0.17
CA ASP A 111 14.74 -1.10 0.85
C ASP A 111 14.65 -2.31 -0.10
N GLY A 112 14.62 -2.06 -1.42
CA GLY A 112 14.53 -3.06 -2.49
C GLY A 112 13.10 -3.51 -2.80
N SER A 113 12.09 -2.98 -2.13
CA SER A 113 10.69 -3.27 -2.42
C SER A 113 10.17 -2.45 -3.60
N THR A 114 9.16 -2.99 -4.30
CA THR A 114 8.39 -2.25 -5.30
C THR A 114 7.08 -1.78 -4.68
N VAL A 115 6.70 -0.53 -4.93
CA VAL A 115 5.58 0.13 -4.24
C VAL A 115 4.72 0.88 -5.25
N ALA A 116 3.41 0.64 -5.24
CA ALA A 116 2.45 1.45 -5.98
C ALA A 116 2.23 2.81 -5.28
N VAL A 117 2.40 3.88 -6.03
CA VAL A 117 2.41 5.24 -5.49
C VAL A 117 1.00 5.76 -5.22
N ALA A 118 0.04 5.47 -6.10
CA ALA A 118 -1.34 5.94 -5.94
C ALA A 118 -1.99 5.55 -4.60
N PRO A 119 -2.02 4.27 -4.17
CA PRO A 119 -2.61 3.91 -2.87
C PRO A 119 -1.79 4.45 -1.67
N LEU A 120 -0.47 4.60 -1.82
CA LEU A 120 0.37 5.26 -0.81
C LEU A 120 -0.05 6.72 -0.60
N LEU A 121 -0.16 7.49 -1.69
CA LEU A 121 -0.57 8.90 -1.64
C LEU A 121 -2.01 9.07 -1.13
N ALA A 122 -2.92 8.17 -1.50
CA ALA A 122 -4.30 8.19 -1.01
C ALA A 122 -4.35 8.02 0.51
N GLY A 123 -3.52 7.14 1.07
CA GLY A 123 -3.41 6.96 2.52
C GLY A 123 -2.79 8.16 3.25
N LEU A 124 -1.74 8.75 2.68
CA LEU A 124 -1.16 10.00 3.20
C LEU A 124 -2.18 11.13 3.21
N GLU A 125 -2.96 11.28 2.13
CA GLU A 125 -4.02 12.29 2.04
C GLU A 125 -5.11 12.08 3.07
N ALA A 126 -5.62 10.84 3.21
CA ALA A 126 -6.60 10.51 4.23
C ALA A 126 -6.09 10.82 5.65
N GLY A 127 -4.81 10.53 5.91
CA GLY A 127 -4.16 10.87 7.18
C GLY A 127 -4.09 12.36 7.44
N LEU A 128 -3.71 13.16 6.44
CA LEU A 128 -3.64 14.62 6.55
C LEU A 128 -5.02 15.27 6.75
N ARG A 129 -6.05 14.74 6.08
CA ARG A 129 -7.45 15.16 6.22
C ARG A 129 -8.10 14.68 7.52
N GLY A 130 -7.42 13.82 8.27
CA GLY A 130 -7.95 13.13 9.43
C GLY A 130 -8.71 11.86 9.03
N ARG A 131 -8.35 10.75 9.67
CA ARG A 131 -9.06 9.48 9.56
C ARG A 131 -10.46 9.65 10.16
N LYS A 132 -11.50 9.28 9.40
CA LYS A 132 -12.90 9.44 9.78
C LYS A 132 -13.80 8.37 9.19
N ALA A 133 -14.91 8.12 9.89
CA ALA A 133 -16.00 7.31 9.39
C ALA A 133 -16.95 8.15 8.54
N VAL A 134 -17.07 7.82 7.26
CA VAL A 134 -18.01 8.42 6.30
C VAL A 134 -19.25 7.57 6.24
N ALA A 135 -20.38 8.12 6.65
CA ALA A 135 -21.59 7.36 6.86
C ALA A 135 -22.27 6.99 5.52
N LEU A 136 -22.70 5.73 5.35
CA LEU A 136 -23.32 5.25 4.10
C LEU A 136 -24.69 5.88 3.85
N PRO A 137 -25.22 6.00 2.63
CA PRO A 137 -26.61 6.44 2.45
C PRO A 137 -27.63 5.63 3.29
N VAL A 138 -28.67 6.29 3.81
CA VAL A 138 -29.58 5.73 4.84
C VAL A 138 -30.29 4.45 4.37
N ASP A 139 -30.62 4.38 3.09
CA ASP A 139 -31.19 3.22 2.40
C ASP A 139 -30.26 1.99 2.37
N LEU A 140 -28.96 2.21 2.51
CA LEU A 140 -27.95 1.15 2.62
C LEU A 140 -27.71 0.68 4.06
N ARG A 141 -27.98 1.53 5.06
CA ARG A 141 -27.79 1.21 6.49
C ARG A 141 -28.92 0.35 7.08
N ALA A 142 -30.14 0.44 6.55
CA ALA A 142 -31.36 0.02 7.25
C ALA A 142 -31.90 -1.39 6.91
N ALA A 143 -31.20 -2.22 6.14
CA ALA A 143 -31.73 -3.53 5.76
C ALA A 143 -31.21 -4.64 6.70
N PRO A 144 -32.09 -5.33 7.46
CA PRO A 144 -31.76 -6.60 8.09
C PRO A 144 -31.61 -7.66 6.99
N LEU A 145 -30.57 -8.48 7.09
CA LEU A 145 -30.45 -9.71 6.30
C LEU A 145 -31.46 -10.72 6.88
N ASP A 146 -32.62 -10.78 6.22
CA ASP A 146 -33.73 -11.73 6.27
C ASP A 146 -34.57 -11.96 7.55
N ALA A 147 -35.85 -11.59 7.39
CA ALA A 147 -37.10 -12.27 7.81
C ALA A 147 -37.51 -12.45 9.30
N ARG A 148 -38.62 -11.75 9.62
CA ARG A 148 -39.78 -12.15 10.46
C ARG A 148 -39.67 -12.22 12.00
N ASP A 149 -40.49 -11.33 12.57
CA ASP A 149 -41.28 -11.40 13.81
C ASP A 149 -40.63 -11.31 15.21
N ASN A 150 -41.17 -10.32 15.92
CA ASN A 150 -41.40 -10.17 17.37
C ASN A 150 -40.35 -9.49 18.25
N HIS A 151 -40.62 -8.19 18.47
CA HIS A 151 -40.81 -7.53 19.77
C HIS A 151 -39.70 -7.57 20.84
N LEU A 152 -39.35 -6.33 21.26
CA LEU A 152 -38.82 -5.85 22.55
C LEU A 152 -37.31 -5.59 22.63
N GLY A 153 -36.98 -4.31 22.88
CA GLY A 153 -35.94 -3.96 23.84
C GLY A 153 -34.72 -3.18 23.35
N ALA A 154 -34.90 -1.86 23.16
CA ALA A 154 -33.99 -0.76 23.52
C ALA A 154 -32.45 -0.98 23.62
N GLY A 155 -31.72 -0.29 22.74
CA GLY A 155 -30.70 0.73 23.07
C GLY A 155 -29.46 0.31 23.88
N ALA A 156 -28.32 0.18 23.20
CA ALA A 156 -27.00 0.21 23.82
C ALA A 156 -26.06 1.17 23.05
N ASN A 157 -25.64 2.24 23.72
CA ASN A 157 -24.55 3.12 23.28
C ASN A 157 -23.24 2.36 23.34
N LEU A 158 -22.50 2.29 22.23
CA LEU A 158 -21.12 1.80 22.22
C LEU A 158 -20.16 2.98 22.16
N SER A 159 -19.63 3.35 23.32
CA SER A 159 -18.37 4.09 23.44
C SER A 159 -17.22 3.14 23.14
N ILE A 160 -16.45 3.43 22.11
CA ILE A 160 -15.18 2.75 21.84
C ILE A 160 -14.09 3.55 22.54
N THR A 161 -13.73 3.13 23.75
CA THR A 161 -12.40 3.41 24.32
C THR A 161 -11.78 2.06 24.67
N ASN A 162 -10.72 1.70 23.96
CA ASN A 162 -9.77 0.73 24.48
C ASN A 162 -8.36 1.23 24.17
N PRO A 163 -7.66 1.83 25.15
CA PRO A 163 -6.25 2.17 25.01
C PRO A 163 -5.40 0.94 25.33
N LYS A 164 -4.60 0.48 24.37
CA LYS A 164 -3.38 -0.28 24.67
C LYS A 164 -2.18 0.62 24.35
N ALA A 165 -1.76 1.35 25.37
CA ALA A 165 -0.54 2.16 25.37
C ALA A 165 0.64 1.35 25.91
N PHE A 166 1.82 1.64 25.38
CA PHE A 166 3.13 1.41 26.00
C PHE A 166 3.31 2.34 27.24
N PRO A 167 4.21 2.02 28.18
CA PRO A 167 4.04 2.40 29.58
C PRO A 167 4.56 3.82 29.91
N ASP A 168 3.89 4.48 30.85
CA ASP A 168 4.51 5.53 31.67
C ASP A 168 4.18 5.29 33.15
N VAL A 169 5.13 5.69 33.99
CA VAL A 169 5.33 5.37 35.40
C VAL A 169 4.62 6.39 36.28
N SER A 170 3.82 5.96 37.27
CA SER A 170 3.86 6.43 38.67
C SER A 170 2.75 5.82 39.52
N ASP A 171 3.12 5.64 40.77
CA ASP A 171 2.57 4.80 41.83
C ASP A 171 1.36 5.41 42.58
N VAL A 172 0.70 4.54 43.37
CA VAL A 172 -0.18 4.76 44.54
C VAL A 172 -1.68 4.38 44.41
N SER A 173 -1.96 3.23 45.03
CA SER A 173 -3.22 2.61 45.52
C SER A 173 -3.95 3.48 46.59
N PRO A 174 -5.19 3.18 47.10
CA PRO A 174 -5.85 1.86 47.17
C PRO A 174 -7.36 1.75 46.87
N GLU A 175 -7.76 0.47 46.72
CA GLU A 175 -9.09 -0.20 46.77
C GLU A 175 -9.93 0.10 48.06
N PRO A 176 -11.15 -0.46 48.31
CA PRO A 176 -11.83 -1.65 47.71
C PRO A 176 -13.35 -1.53 47.43
N THR A 177 -13.95 -2.55 46.78
CA THR A 177 -15.11 -3.36 47.28
C THR A 177 -15.81 -4.17 46.16
N SER A 178 -15.40 -5.43 46.03
CA SER A 178 -16.15 -6.70 45.85
C SER A 178 -17.63 -6.74 45.37
N LEU A 179 -17.92 -7.57 44.34
CA LEU A 179 -18.57 -8.92 44.41
C LEU A 179 -18.94 -9.49 42.99
N PRO A 180 -19.02 -10.83 42.80
CA PRO A 180 -19.13 -11.55 41.50
C PRO A 180 -20.53 -12.21 41.33
N PRO A 181 -20.75 -13.27 40.51
CA PRO A 181 -20.25 -13.69 39.18
C PRO A 181 -21.43 -13.80 38.16
N ASP A 182 -21.18 -14.20 36.91
CA ASP A 182 -21.87 -15.37 36.32
C ASP A 182 -21.36 -15.70 34.92
N GLY A 183 -21.01 -16.98 34.75
CA GLY A 183 -20.56 -17.55 33.49
C GLY A 183 -21.72 -17.76 32.53
N SER A 184 -21.49 -17.46 31.26
CA SER A 184 -22.23 -18.03 30.15
C SER A 184 -21.30 -18.13 28.95
N THR A 185 -20.73 -19.31 28.78
CA THR A 185 -20.17 -19.79 27.53
C THR A 185 -21.28 -19.89 26.49
N THR A 186 -21.22 -19.10 25.41
CA THR A 186 -21.89 -19.45 24.16
C THR A 186 -21.12 -18.97 22.93
N SER A 187 -21.04 -19.92 21.99
CA SER A 187 -20.35 -20.02 20.70
C SER A 187 -20.44 -18.81 19.74
N PRO A 188 -19.46 -18.61 18.83
CA PRO A 188 -19.48 -17.53 17.85
C PRO A 188 -20.30 -17.91 16.61
N GLY A 189 -21.00 -16.92 16.04
CA GLY A 189 -21.57 -17.01 14.70
C GLY A 189 -23.01 -16.52 14.60
N THR A 190 -23.27 -15.74 13.55
CA THR A 190 -24.58 -15.29 13.01
C THR A 190 -25.08 -13.92 13.48
N GLY A 191 -24.82 -12.89 12.67
CA GLY A 191 -25.41 -11.55 12.81
C GLY A 191 -24.52 -10.43 12.29
N ALA A 192 -24.00 -10.52 11.05
CA ALA A 192 -23.29 -9.39 10.46
C ALA A 192 -24.31 -8.27 10.13
N HIS A 193 -24.42 -7.29 11.01
CA HIS A 193 -25.18 -6.07 10.73
C HIS A 193 -24.54 -5.32 9.55
N SER A 194 -25.36 -4.76 8.67
CA SER A 194 -24.90 -3.89 7.58
C SER A 194 -23.97 -2.80 8.13
N PRO A 195 -22.78 -2.57 7.52
CA PRO A 195 -21.85 -1.59 8.05
C PRO A 195 -22.51 -0.20 8.00
N PRO A 196 -22.43 0.61 9.07
CA PRO A 196 -23.07 1.92 9.10
C PRO A 196 -22.27 2.99 8.34
N SER A 197 -20.97 2.76 8.13
CA SER A 197 -20.02 3.74 7.63
C SER A 197 -18.81 3.08 6.98
N VAL A 198 -18.09 3.88 6.21
CA VAL A 198 -16.82 3.57 5.56
C VAL A 198 -15.71 4.33 6.28
N ASP A 199 -14.65 3.65 6.72
CA ASP A 199 -13.40 4.28 7.15
C ASP A 199 -12.69 4.85 5.91
N ASN A 200 -12.54 6.17 5.83
CA ASN A 200 -11.98 6.81 4.65
C ASN A 200 -10.55 6.35 4.35
N LEU A 201 -9.72 6.08 5.36
CA LEU A 201 -8.34 5.65 5.19
C LEU A 201 -8.28 4.23 4.61
N LEU A 202 -9.01 3.28 5.20
CA LEU A 202 -9.02 1.90 4.72
C LEU A 202 -9.68 1.79 3.34
N ALA A 203 -10.71 2.58 3.08
CA ALA A 203 -11.44 2.56 1.82
C ALA A 203 -10.61 3.02 0.61
N VAL A 204 -9.84 4.10 0.77
CA VAL A 204 -9.03 4.66 -0.33
C VAL A 204 -7.71 3.92 -0.55
N THR A 205 -7.23 3.17 0.44
CA THR A 205 -5.98 2.43 0.36
C THR A 205 -6.18 0.97 -0.05
N LEU A 206 -7.12 0.26 0.58
CA LEU A 206 -7.19 -1.20 0.52
C LEU A 206 -8.59 -1.74 0.22
N ALA A 207 -9.61 -1.32 0.98
CA ALA A 207 -10.89 -2.03 1.04
C ALA A 207 -11.67 -2.00 -0.28
N ARG A 208 -11.66 -0.87 -1.00
CA ARG A 208 -12.27 -0.80 -2.35
C ARG A 208 -11.57 -1.73 -3.34
N ALA A 209 -10.25 -1.73 -3.35
CA ALA A 209 -9.47 -2.53 -4.30
C ALA A 209 -9.62 -4.04 -4.03
N LEU A 210 -9.59 -4.44 -2.77
CA LEU A 210 -9.92 -5.82 -2.35
C LEU A 210 -11.30 -6.24 -2.82
N GLY A 211 -12.32 -5.41 -2.56
CA GLY A 211 -13.68 -5.72 -2.98
C GLY A 211 -13.81 -5.91 -4.47
N LEU A 212 -13.24 -4.99 -5.27
CA LEU A 212 -13.30 -5.05 -6.74
C LEU A 212 -12.59 -6.27 -7.31
N ALA A 213 -11.42 -6.62 -6.79
CA ALA A 213 -10.64 -7.75 -7.30
C ALA A 213 -11.28 -9.12 -7.04
N PHE A 214 -12.16 -9.21 -6.03
CA PHE A 214 -12.87 -10.43 -5.69
C PHE A 214 -14.30 -10.48 -6.23
N LEU A 215 -14.72 -9.48 -7.02
CA LEU A 215 -16.01 -9.56 -7.71
C LEU A 215 -16.00 -10.72 -8.71
N PRO A 216 -17.11 -11.49 -8.83
CA PRO A 216 -17.20 -12.59 -9.77
C PRO A 216 -17.01 -12.10 -11.22
N VAL A 217 -16.15 -12.77 -11.99
CA VAL A 217 -15.95 -12.50 -13.42
C VAL A 217 -16.53 -13.65 -14.25
N PRO A 218 -17.37 -13.38 -15.28
CA PRO A 218 -17.88 -14.43 -16.15
C PRO A 218 -16.75 -15.24 -16.78
N GLY A 219 -16.77 -16.56 -16.61
CA GLY A 219 -15.76 -17.47 -17.16
C GLY A 219 -14.48 -17.62 -16.33
N ASN A 220 -14.32 -16.88 -15.23
CA ASN A 220 -13.26 -17.11 -14.25
C ASN A 220 -13.84 -17.09 -12.82
N PRO A 221 -14.24 -18.26 -12.27
CA PRO A 221 -14.90 -18.34 -10.97
C PRO A 221 -13.96 -18.12 -9.78
N ASP A 222 -12.64 -18.21 -10.00
CA ASP A 222 -11.64 -17.95 -8.97
C ASP A 222 -10.87 -16.66 -9.29
N PRO A 223 -10.75 -15.72 -8.32
CA PRO A 223 -9.95 -14.54 -8.53
C PRO A 223 -8.49 -14.92 -8.78
N ASP A 224 -7.85 -14.23 -9.73
CA ASP A 224 -6.40 -14.29 -9.90
C ASP A 224 -5.77 -13.96 -8.54
N GLY A 225 -5.10 -14.95 -7.94
CA GLY A 225 -4.64 -14.89 -6.55
C GLY A 225 -3.87 -13.62 -6.18
N LEU A 226 -3.79 -13.32 -4.89
CA LEU A 226 -3.13 -12.11 -4.39
C LEU A 226 -1.61 -12.12 -4.59
N GLY A 227 -1.06 -10.97 -4.96
CA GLY A 227 0.37 -10.71 -4.85
C GLY A 227 1.21 -11.31 -5.96
N SER A 228 0.79 -11.15 -7.22
CA SER A 228 1.73 -11.28 -8.34
C SER A 228 2.89 -10.29 -8.17
N ASP A 229 4.11 -10.76 -8.41
CA ASP A 229 5.33 -9.95 -8.30
C ASP A 229 6.00 -9.84 -9.66
N GLY A 230 7.00 -8.98 -9.79
CA GLY A 230 7.63 -8.65 -11.06
C GLY A 230 9.12 -8.38 -10.98
N CYS A 231 9.66 -7.89 -12.09
CA CYS A 231 11.04 -7.47 -12.20
C CYS A 231 11.14 -6.09 -12.86
N TRP A 232 12.15 -5.33 -12.46
CA TRP A 232 12.49 -4.05 -13.07
C TRP A 232 13.37 -4.25 -14.31
N ASP A 233 13.17 -3.40 -15.31
CA ASP A 233 14.05 -3.32 -16.48
C ASP A 233 15.48 -3.00 -16.06
N ARG A 234 15.68 -2.07 -15.12
CA ARG A 234 17.00 -1.70 -14.55
C ARG A 234 16.86 -1.23 -13.11
N ILE A 235 17.72 -1.71 -12.22
CA ILE A 235 17.70 -1.31 -10.80
C ILE A 235 18.29 0.10 -10.59
N SER A 236 19.30 0.50 -11.37
CA SER A 236 20.00 1.79 -11.19
C SER A 236 19.28 3.00 -11.79
N LYS A 237 18.39 2.77 -12.76
CA LYS A 237 17.55 3.80 -13.38
C LYS A 237 16.24 3.15 -13.89
N PRO A 238 15.36 2.70 -12.98
CA PRO A 238 14.14 1.97 -13.32
C PRO A 238 13.20 2.80 -14.17
N LYS A 239 12.61 2.16 -15.19
CA LYS A 239 11.65 2.78 -16.11
C LYS A 239 10.41 1.93 -16.35
N SER A 240 10.50 0.61 -16.24
CA SER A 240 9.34 -0.28 -16.39
C SER A 240 9.41 -1.48 -15.46
N PHE A 241 8.25 -1.88 -14.95
CA PHE A 241 8.08 -3.05 -14.10
C PHE A 241 7.22 -4.09 -14.84
N SER A 242 7.77 -5.29 -15.01
CA SER A 242 7.10 -6.40 -15.71
C SER A 242 6.70 -7.47 -14.71
N LEU A 243 5.43 -7.87 -14.71
CA LEU A 243 4.93 -8.94 -13.86
C LEU A 243 5.45 -10.31 -14.31
N MET A 244 5.74 -11.15 -13.33
CA MET A 244 6.08 -12.56 -13.53
C MET A 244 4.80 -13.40 -13.43
N GLY A 245 4.47 -14.10 -14.50
CA GLY A 245 3.29 -14.96 -14.57
C GLY A 245 2.21 -14.43 -15.51
N ASN A 246 1.08 -15.12 -15.54
CA ASN A 246 -0.07 -14.80 -16.38
C ASN A 246 -1.18 -14.05 -15.62
N GLY A 247 -0.96 -13.71 -14.35
CA GLY A 247 -1.94 -13.02 -13.52
C GLY A 247 -2.22 -11.61 -14.04
N SER A 248 -3.51 -11.27 -14.16
CA SER A 248 -3.96 -9.93 -14.57
C SER A 248 -4.54 -9.13 -13.39
N SER A 249 -4.44 -9.67 -12.16
CA SER A 249 -4.94 -9.01 -10.96
C SER A 249 -4.24 -7.68 -10.72
N ALA A 250 -5.04 -6.64 -10.42
CA ALA A 250 -4.52 -5.36 -9.95
C ALA A 250 -3.93 -5.44 -8.52
N LEU A 251 -4.19 -6.51 -7.77
CA LEU A 251 -3.66 -6.70 -6.41
C LEU A 251 -2.28 -7.38 -6.43
N THR A 252 -1.33 -6.72 -7.09
CA THR A 252 0.08 -7.11 -7.14
C THR A 252 0.75 -6.93 -5.76
N VAL A 253 1.97 -7.46 -5.59
CA VAL A 253 2.77 -7.17 -4.39
C VAL A 253 3.03 -5.66 -4.26
N ALA A 254 3.26 -4.97 -5.37
CA ALA A 254 3.54 -3.53 -5.35
C ALA A 254 2.32 -2.71 -4.94
N PHE A 255 1.12 -3.07 -5.44
CA PHE A 255 -0.13 -2.49 -4.99
C PHE A 255 -0.32 -2.66 -3.48
N LEU A 256 -0.22 -3.90 -3.00
CA LEU A 256 -0.45 -4.23 -1.60
C LEU A 256 0.60 -3.57 -0.68
N ASN A 257 1.85 -3.46 -1.13
CA ASN A 257 2.87 -2.68 -0.44
C ASN A 257 2.45 -1.22 -0.31
N GLY A 258 2.09 -0.56 -1.42
CA GLY A 258 1.66 0.84 -1.42
C GLY A 258 0.40 1.09 -0.57
N ALA A 259 -0.57 0.18 -0.63
CA ALA A 259 -1.78 0.23 0.18
C ALA A 259 -1.49 0.11 1.68
N LEU A 260 -0.64 -0.83 2.09
CA LEU A 260 -0.23 -0.97 3.48
C LEU A 260 0.58 0.23 3.97
N ASP A 261 1.54 0.68 3.16
CA ASP A 261 2.40 1.80 3.50
C ASP A 261 1.56 3.09 3.64
N GLY A 262 0.59 3.31 2.75
CA GLY A 262 -0.39 4.38 2.82
C GLY A 262 -1.29 4.30 4.06
N ALA A 263 -1.80 3.11 4.40
CA ALA A 263 -2.64 2.92 5.59
C ALA A 263 -1.87 3.17 6.88
N LEU A 264 -0.64 2.64 7.00
CA LEU A 264 0.21 2.81 8.19
C LEU A 264 0.63 4.27 8.39
N LEU A 265 1.11 4.92 7.33
CA LEU A 265 1.56 6.31 7.40
C LEU A 265 0.39 7.28 7.53
N GLY A 266 -0.75 7.00 6.90
CA GLY A 266 -1.98 7.76 7.07
C GLY A 266 -2.52 7.68 8.50
N ASP A 267 -2.53 6.49 9.10
CA ASP A 267 -2.94 6.30 10.50
C ASP A 267 -2.00 7.01 11.48
N TYR A 268 -0.69 6.99 11.21
CA TYR A 268 0.29 7.81 11.93
C TYR A 268 -0.01 9.31 11.80
N LEU A 269 -0.17 9.84 10.57
CA LEU A 269 -0.41 11.27 10.32
C LEU A 269 -1.71 11.76 10.95
N SER A 270 -2.75 10.92 10.99
CA SER A 270 -4.04 11.26 11.59
C SER A 270 -3.98 11.52 13.10
N ARG A 271 -2.94 11.00 13.78
CA ARG A 271 -2.71 11.11 15.22
C ARG A 271 -1.51 11.99 15.57
N ALA A 272 -0.68 12.35 14.59
CA ALA A 272 0.53 13.12 14.81
C ALA A 272 0.20 14.53 15.33
N PRO A 273 0.90 15.02 16.36
CA PRO A 273 0.71 16.37 16.86
C PRO A 273 1.15 17.40 15.82
N GLU A 274 0.54 18.60 15.86
CA GLU A 274 0.99 19.73 15.05
C GLU A 274 2.23 20.41 15.68
N PRO A 275 3.20 20.90 14.86
CA PRO A 275 3.23 20.77 13.41
C PRO A 275 3.62 19.34 12.97
N ARG A 276 2.87 18.78 12.02
CA ARG A 276 3.18 17.46 11.45
C ARG A 276 4.55 17.46 10.76
N PRO A 277 5.26 16.31 10.73
CA PRO A 277 6.50 16.21 9.98
C PRO A 277 6.24 16.37 8.48
N PRO A 278 7.14 17.01 7.73
CA PRO A 278 7.01 17.07 6.27
C PRO A 278 7.13 15.65 5.69
N LEU A 279 6.31 15.36 4.67
CA LEU A 279 6.14 14.05 4.08
C LEU A 279 7.43 13.56 3.43
N ASN A 280 8.23 14.45 2.85
CA ASN A 280 9.53 14.07 2.32
C ASN A 280 10.43 13.43 3.39
N LEU A 281 10.43 13.96 4.62
CA LEU A 281 11.16 13.42 5.76
C LEU A 281 10.52 12.12 6.26
N LEU A 282 9.18 12.09 6.36
CA LEU A 282 8.43 10.91 6.77
C LEU A 282 8.76 9.70 5.87
N LEU A 283 8.68 9.87 4.55
CA LEU A 283 8.96 8.82 3.58
C LEU A 283 10.45 8.44 3.56
N SER A 284 11.35 9.41 3.71
CA SER A 284 12.79 9.13 3.82
C SER A 284 13.11 8.27 5.05
N GLN A 285 12.45 8.51 6.19
CA GLN A 285 12.60 7.70 7.40
C GLN A 285 11.96 6.30 7.24
N TYR A 286 10.82 6.22 6.56
CA TYR A 286 10.06 4.98 6.40
C TYR A 286 10.72 3.99 5.42
N TYR A 287 11.18 4.48 4.27
CA TYR A 287 11.85 3.66 3.24
C TYR A 287 13.37 3.65 3.36
N GLY A 288 13.95 4.52 4.19
CA GLY A 288 15.38 4.70 4.32
C GLY A 288 16.10 3.42 4.73
N THR A 289 17.24 3.18 4.07
CA THR A 289 18.27 2.24 4.49
C THR A 289 19.37 3.07 5.15
N GLY A 290 19.65 2.81 6.42
CA GLY A 290 20.65 3.57 7.18
C GLY A 290 22.02 3.42 6.53
N PRO A 291 22.89 4.45 6.55
CA PRO A 291 24.26 4.29 6.08
C PRO A 291 25.04 3.29 6.95
N GLY A 292 25.54 2.20 6.37
CA GLY A 292 26.36 1.21 7.08
C GLY A 292 25.64 0.56 8.27
N ASP A 293 26.38 0.25 9.34
CA ASP A 293 25.85 -0.37 10.57
C ASP A 293 25.04 0.60 11.47
N THR A 294 24.64 1.78 10.97
CA THR A 294 23.85 2.71 11.78
C THR A 294 22.37 2.29 11.83
N PRO A 295 21.77 2.17 13.04
CA PRO A 295 20.37 1.86 13.16
C PRO A 295 19.50 2.94 12.50
N VAL A 296 18.65 2.53 11.57
CA VAL A 296 17.58 3.40 11.06
C VAL A 296 16.60 3.64 12.21
N GLN A 297 16.37 4.91 12.54
CA GLN A 297 15.50 5.29 13.66
C GLN A 297 14.01 5.02 13.39
N GLY A 298 13.64 4.78 12.12
CA GLY A 298 12.25 4.69 11.68
C GLY A 298 11.52 6.03 11.79
N VAL A 299 10.23 6.02 11.51
CA VAL A 299 9.40 7.23 11.62
C VAL A 299 9.34 7.67 13.07
N ALA A 300 9.58 8.96 13.35
CA ALA A 300 9.48 9.56 14.69
C ALA A 300 10.26 8.83 15.80
N GLY A 301 11.35 8.16 15.45
CA GLY A 301 12.14 7.38 16.41
C GLY A 301 11.51 6.06 16.84
N THR A 302 10.40 5.63 16.20
CA THR A 302 9.85 4.27 16.31
C THR A 302 10.53 3.33 15.31
N PRO A 303 11.47 2.46 15.73
CA PRO A 303 12.25 1.63 14.82
C PRO A 303 11.41 0.63 14.03
N ASP A 304 10.25 0.27 14.57
CA ASP A 304 9.35 -0.71 13.96
C ASP A 304 8.44 -0.07 12.90
N LEU A 305 8.24 1.26 12.89
CA LEU A 305 7.49 1.94 11.83
C LEU A 305 8.37 2.20 10.61
N ARG A 306 8.66 1.12 9.89
CA ARG A 306 9.47 1.08 8.67
C ARG A 306 8.87 0.12 7.64
N SER A 307 9.16 0.40 6.38
CA SER A 307 8.75 -0.39 5.22
C SER A 307 9.08 -1.88 5.36
N ASN A 308 10.22 -2.29 5.88
CA ASN A 308 10.56 -3.70 6.06
C ASN A 308 9.68 -4.46 7.09
N PHE A 309 8.92 -3.75 7.92
CA PHE A 309 7.96 -4.31 8.89
C PHE A 309 6.49 -4.11 8.49
N ARG A 310 6.21 -3.57 7.29
CA ARG A 310 4.86 -3.16 6.87
C ARG A 310 3.77 -4.21 7.11
N ARG A 311 4.03 -5.48 6.78
CA ARG A 311 3.03 -6.56 6.93
C ARG A 311 2.73 -6.87 8.40
N GLN A 312 3.77 -6.88 9.24
CA GLN A 312 3.60 -7.11 10.68
C GLN A 312 2.80 -5.96 11.31
N ASN A 313 3.19 -4.72 11.01
CA ASN A 313 2.47 -3.55 11.53
C ASN A 313 1.03 -3.48 11.03
N ALA A 314 0.79 -3.89 9.77
CA ALA A 314 -0.55 -3.96 9.21
C ALA A 314 -1.42 -5.02 9.88
N ALA A 315 -0.84 -6.19 10.21
CA ALA A 315 -1.53 -7.25 10.94
C ALA A 315 -1.92 -6.81 12.36
N ASP A 316 -1.15 -5.91 12.97
CA ASP A 316 -1.48 -5.32 14.28
C ASP A 316 -2.54 -4.20 14.18
N LEU A 317 -2.68 -3.56 13.01
CA LEU A 317 -3.59 -2.43 12.77
C LEU A 317 -4.98 -2.85 12.26
N ILE A 318 -5.06 -3.92 11.44
CA ILE A 318 -6.27 -4.27 10.68
C ILE A 318 -6.68 -5.71 11.01
N SER A 319 -7.81 -5.90 11.69
CA SER A 319 -8.40 -7.23 11.89
C SER A 319 -9.18 -7.68 10.65
N GLN A 320 -9.33 -8.99 10.47
CA GLN A 320 -10.13 -9.55 9.38
C GLN A 320 -11.60 -9.10 9.43
N ASP A 321 -12.20 -9.04 10.62
CA ASP A 321 -13.59 -8.63 10.79
C ASP A 321 -13.80 -7.15 10.41
N GLU A 322 -12.89 -6.28 10.85
CA GLU A 322 -12.91 -4.86 10.48
C GLU A 322 -12.74 -4.71 8.96
N LEU A 323 -11.76 -5.42 8.39
CA LEU A 323 -11.53 -5.38 6.94
C LEU A 323 -12.74 -5.89 6.15
N THR A 324 -13.39 -6.95 6.61
CA THR A 324 -14.63 -7.49 6.00
C THR A 324 -15.71 -6.41 5.97
N GLY A 325 -15.94 -5.75 7.11
CA GLY A 325 -16.90 -4.65 7.21
C GLY A 325 -16.57 -3.50 6.25
N GLN A 326 -15.30 -3.10 6.21
CA GLN A 326 -14.84 -1.99 5.36
C GLN A 326 -14.86 -2.31 3.86
N VAL A 327 -14.55 -3.55 3.46
CA VAL A 327 -14.66 -3.99 2.06
C VAL A 327 -16.12 -3.94 1.62
N TRP A 328 -17.03 -4.49 2.45
CA TRP A 328 -18.45 -4.47 2.15
C TRP A 328 -18.99 -3.03 2.05
N ALA A 329 -18.67 -2.19 3.03
CA ALA A 329 -19.07 -0.79 3.05
C ALA A 329 -18.54 -0.01 1.83
N SER A 330 -17.28 -0.26 1.45
CA SER A 330 -16.66 0.38 0.29
C SER A 330 -17.33 -0.03 -1.02
N LEU A 331 -17.73 -1.29 -1.18
CA LEU A 331 -18.47 -1.76 -2.36
C LEU A 331 -19.86 -1.11 -2.44
N LEU A 332 -20.56 -0.98 -1.31
CA LEU A 332 -21.86 -0.29 -1.26
C LEU A 332 -21.71 1.20 -1.61
N MET A 333 -20.71 1.88 -1.06
CA MET A 333 -20.39 3.28 -1.38
C MET A 333 -19.96 3.47 -2.85
N LEU A 334 -19.26 2.49 -3.42
CA LEU A 334 -18.89 2.52 -4.83
C LEU A 334 -20.13 2.42 -5.73
N GLY A 335 -21.09 1.55 -5.37
CA GLY A 335 -22.35 1.45 -6.09
C GLY A 335 -23.18 2.73 -6.08
N THR A 336 -23.05 3.58 -5.05
CA THR A 336 -23.77 4.88 -4.99
C THR A 336 -23.06 5.97 -5.78
N THR A 337 -21.73 6.00 -5.71
CA THR A 337 -20.91 6.99 -6.43
C THR A 337 -20.76 6.66 -7.91
N GLN A 338 -20.94 5.38 -8.29
CA GLN A 338 -20.84 4.88 -9.66
C GLN A 338 -21.98 3.88 -9.97
N PRO A 339 -23.24 4.33 -10.12
CA PRO A 339 -24.40 3.45 -10.31
C PRO A 339 -24.36 2.57 -11.56
N ALA A 340 -23.58 2.99 -12.57
CA ALA A 340 -23.38 2.26 -13.81
C ALA A 340 -22.17 1.30 -13.75
N HIS A 341 -21.60 1.04 -12.58
CA HIS A 341 -20.45 0.14 -12.46
C HIS A 341 -20.87 -1.29 -12.86
N PRO A 342 -20.37 -1.82 -13.99
CA PRO A 342 -20.95 -2.98 -14.66
C PRO A 342 -20.86 -4.26 -13.83
N GLN A 343 -19.85 -4.38 -12.97
CA GLN A 343 -19.65 -5.54 -12.09
C GLN A 343 -20.46 -5.48 -10.79
N LEU A 344 -20.93 -4.29 -10.37
CA LEU A 344 -21.68 -4.13 -9.12
C LEU A 344 -23.20 -4.16 -9.34
N ALA A 345 -23.66 -3.61 -10.47
CA ALA A 345 -25.07 -3.54 -10.81
C ALA A 345 -25.86 -4.87 -10.74
N PRO A 346 -25.29 -6.05 -11.09
CA PRO A 346 -26.05 -7.30 -11.04
C PRO A 346 -26.08 -7.97 -9.65
N LEU A 347 -25.30 -7.50 -8.67
CA LEU A 347 -25.08 -8.23 -7.42
C LEU A 347 -25.99 -7.77 -6.28
N ALA A 348 -26.49 -8.73 -5.51
CA ALA A 348 -27.23 -8.47 -4.28
C ALA A 348 -26.30 -8.06 -3.13
N ARG A 349 -26.84 -7.36 -2.11
CA ARG A 349 -26.06 -6.95 -0.93
C ARG A 349 -25.45 -8.13 -0.17
N THR A 350 -26.17 -9.26 -0.11
CA THR A 350 -25.68 -10.52 0.49
C THR A 350 -24.49 -11.09 -0.28
N GLU A 351 -24.50 -11.01 -1.61
CA GLU A 351 -23.37 -11.45 -2.43
C GLU A 351 -22.14 -10.55 -2.19
N LEU A 352 -22.33 -9.23 -2.11
CA LEU A 352 -21.25 -8.29 -1.77
C LEU A 352 -20.65 -8.56 -0.37
N ALA A 353 -21.47 -8.97 0.61
CA ALA A 353 -20.99 -9.36 1.93
C ALA A 353 -20.12 -10.63 1.88
N HIS A 354 -20.50 -11.63 1.08
CA HIS A 354 -19.68 -12.84 0.88
C HIS A 354 -18.38 -12.53 0.15
N VAL A 355 -18.41 -11.67 -0.88
CA VAL A 355 -17.21 -11.17 -1.56
C VAL A 355 -16.27 -10.50 -0.57
N ALA A 356 -16.82 -9.65 0.30
CA ALA A 356 -16.04 -8.93 1.31
C ALA A 356 -15.36 -9.89 2.31
N ALA A 357 -16.10 -10.89 2.80
CA ALA A 357 -15.55 -11.89 3.72
C ALA A 357 -14.40 -12.68 3.07
N ARG A 358 -14.58 -13.15 1.82
CA ARG A 358 -13.55 -13.88 1.07
C ARG A 358 -12.32 -13.01 0.81
N ALA A 359 -12.50 -11.76 0.40
CA ALA A 359 -11.41 -10.84 0.11
C ALA A 359 -10.58 -10.51 1.37
N ALA A 360 -11.26 -10.28 2.50
CA ALA A 360 -10.62 -10.03 3.77
C ALA A 360 -9.85 -11.25 4.28
N GLU A 361 -10.46 -12.43 4.24
CA GLU A 361 -9.83 -13.71 4.64
C GLU A 361 -8.58 -14.01 3.81
N GLU A 362 -8.66 -13.91 2.48
CA GLU A 362 -7.48 -14.15 1.64
C GLU A 362 -6.37 -13.11 1.90
N PHE A 363 -6.72 -11.85 2.12
CA PHE A 363 -5.73 -10.85 2.45
C PHE A 363 -5.06 -11.12 3.81
N THR A 364 -5.82 -11.38 4.86
CA THR A 364 -5.26 -11.62 6.19
C THR A 364 -4.48 -12.94 6.23
N GLU A 365 -5.06 -14.04 5.75
CA GLU A 365 -4.45 -15.36 5.85
C GLU A 365 -3.34 -15.59 4.81
N SER A 366 -3.55 -15.19 3.55
CA SER A 366 -2.57 -15.43 2.49
C SER A 366 -1.50 -14.36 2.38
N PHE A 367 -1.80 -13.08 2.66
CA PHE A 367 -0.84 -12.00 2.48
C PHE A 367 -0.18 -11.52 3.78
N LEU A 368 -0.93 -11.41 4.89
CA LEU A 368 -0.37 -10.98 6.19
C LEU A 368 0.21 -12.15 7.00
N SER A 369 -0.54 -13.26 7.17
CA SER A 369 -0.19 -14.37 8.09
C SER A 369 0.90 -15.32 7.58
N LYS A 370 1.11 -15.43 6.26
CA LYS A 370 2.16 -16.31 5.67
C LYS A 370 3.60 -15.78 5.88
N TRP A 371 3.79 -14.70 6.63
CA TRP A 371 5.10 -14.23 7.07
C TRP A 371 5.41 -14.73 8.50
N PRO A 372 6.60 -15.26 8.80
CA PRO A 372 6.86 -15.90 10.08
C PRO A 372 6.76 -14.89 11.24
N VAL A 373 5.66 -14.96 11.98
CA VAL A 373 5.46 -14.30 13.28
C VAL A 373 6.48 -14.88 14.26
N LYS A 374 7.30 -13.99 14.86
CA LYS A 374 8.17 -14.22 16.02
C LYS A 374 9.10 -15.46 15.95
N ARG A 375 10.27 -15.30 15.31
CA ARG A 375 11.49 -15.95 15.82
C ARG A 375 12.37 -14.90 16.50
N PRO A 376 13.05 -15.23 17.62
CA PRO A 376 14.01 -14.32 18.23
C PRO A 376 15.05 -13.93 17.19
N PHE A 377 15.20 -12.62 17.00
CA PHE A 377 16.05 -12.00 15.98
C PHE A 377 17.50 -12.48 16.10
N SER A 378 18.06 -12.93 14.97
CA SER A 378 19.51 -12.91 14.71
C SER A 378 19.76 -11.90 13.59
N PRO A 379 20.58 -10.85 13.81
CA PRO A 379 20.75 -9.75 12.86
C PRO A 379 21.47 -10.13 11.55
N SER A 380 21.86 -11.40 11.36
CA SER A 380 22.71 -11.87 10.27
C SER A 380 21.97 -12.49 9.08
N LEU A 381 20.64 -12.56 9.07
CA LEU A 381 19.86 -13.18 7.98
C LEU A 381 18.74 -12.25 7.48
N LEU A 382 19.12 -11.05 7.05
CA LEU A 382 18.33 -10.31 6.08
C LEU A 382 18.46 -11.04 4.73
N SER A 383 17.47 -11.87 4.37
CA SER A 383 17.18 -12.06 2.96
C SER A 383 16.08 -11.07 2.60
N PRO A 384 16.42 -9.85 2.14
CA PRO A 384 15.44 -9.08 1.39
C PRO A 384 15.02 -9.96 0.20
N ARG A 385 13.72 -10.08 -0.04
CA ARG A 385 13.29 -10.50 -1.38
C ARG A 385 13.77 -9.37 -2.30
N PHE A 386 14.85 -9.64 -3.01
CA PHE A 386 15.48 -8.70 -3.92
C PHE A 386 14.47 -8.33 -5.01
N SER A 387 14.35 -7.04 -5.34
CA SER A 387 13.81 -6.66 -6.63
C SER A 387 14.63 -7.34 -7.73
N TYR A 388 13.94 -8.06 -8.60
CA TYR A 388 14.57 -8.84 -9.66
C TYR A 388 14.84 -7.93 -10.86
N HIS A 389 15.96 -8.17 -11.54
CA HIS A 389 16.27 -7.56 -12.83
C HIS A 389 15.81 -8.51 -13.95
N CYS A 390 15.05 -8.00 -14.93
CA CYS A 390 14.62 -8.82 -16.06
C CYS A 390 15.80 -9.05 -17.04
N ASP A 391 16.39 -10.26 -17.08
CA ASP A 391 17.34 -10.64 -18.13
C ASP A 391 16.61 -11.25 -19.34
N HIS A 392 16.30 -10.41 -20.33
CA HIS A 392 15.61 -10.83 -21.56
C HIS A 392 16.45 -11.74 -22.49
N LYS A 393 17.70 -12.10 -22.12
CA LYS A 393 18.55 -12.99 -22.94
C LYS A 393 18.41 -14.47 -22.63
N LYS A 394 17.61 -14.87 -21.63
CA LYS A 394 17.36 -16.30 -21.32
C LYS A 394 15.86 -16.61 -21.38
N PRO A 395 15.45 -17.72 -22.03
CA PRO A 395 14.06 -18.17 -21.98
C PRO A 395 13.68 -18.54 -20.53
N PRO A 396 12.39 -18.45 -20.17
CA PRO A 396 11.93 -18.70 -18.80
C PRO A 396 12.26 -20.15 -18.43
N GLN A 397 13.24 -20.33 -17.54
CA GLN A 397 13.43 -21.64 -16.92
C GLN A 397 12.27 -21.86 -15.95
N THR A 398 11.52 -22.92 -16.19
CA THR A 398 10.48 -23.45 -15.30
C THR A 398 11.12 -23.69 -13.93
N MET A 399 10.88 -22.81 -12.96
CA MET A 399 11.31 -23.07 -11.59
C MET A 399 10.27 -23.93 -10.90
N LEU A 400 10.73 -25.09 -10.44
CA LEU A 400 10.03 -26.04 -9.60
C LEU A 400 9.44 -25.35 -8.37
N SER A 401 8.20 -25.74 -8.07
CA SER A 401 7.48 -25.45 -6.83
C SER A 401 8.39 -25.57 -5.60
N PHE A 402 8.28 -24.61 -4.69
CA PHE A 402 8.94 -24.60 -3.39
C PHE A 402 8.40 -25.74 -2.50
N GLY A 403 8.94 -26.93 -2.74
CA GLY A 403 8.86 -28.09 -1.87
C GLY A 403 10.24 -28.75 -1.87
N THR A 404 10.96 -28.60 -0.76
CA THR A 404 12.20 -29.33 -0.45
C THR A 404 13.47 -28.85 -1.17
N LEU A 405 14.11 -27.80 -0.64
CA LEU A 405 15.55 -27.58 -0.77
C LEU A 405 16.15 -27.27 0.61
N ILE A 406 16.03 -28.26 1.51
CA ILE A 406 17.04 -28.51 2.53
C ILE A 406 17.86 -29.70 2.01
N SER A 407 19.18 -29.59 2.12
CA SER A 407 20.21 -30.56 1.73
C SER A 407 20.53 -30.67 0.24
N ARG A 408 21.60 -29.97 -0.17
CA ARG A 408 22.66 -30.51 -1.06
C ARG A 408 23.85 -29.55 -1.16
N CYS A 409 24.52 -29.33 -0.04
CA CYS A 409 25.96 -29.09 -0.05
C CYS A 409 26.55 -30.11 0.91
N TRP A 410 27.19 -31.14 0.36
CA TRP A 410 28.26 -31.99 0.92
C TRP A 410 28.17 -33.39 0.31
N SER A 411 29.12 -33.71 -0.57
CA SER A 411 29.59 -35.07 -0.84
C SER A 411 30.83 -34.99 -1.74
N HIS A 412 32.03 -34.94 -1.14
CA HIS A 412 33.14 -35.90 -1.41
C HIS A 412 34.39 -35.58 -0.56
N PRO A 413 35.28 -36.57 -0.31
CA PRO A 413 35.48 -37.05 1.07
C PRO A 413 36.85 -36.75 1.71
N GLY A 414 36.83 -36.64 3.04
CA GLY A 414 37.89 -37.06 3.98
C GLY A 414 38.98 -36.03 4.38
N PRO A 415 39.73 -36.26 5.47
CA PRO A 415 39.37 -36.78 6.79
C PRO A 415 39.52 -35.71 7.91
N THR A 416 39.12 -36.08 9.12
CA THR A 416 38.93 -35.30 10.36
C THR A 416 40.25 -34.88 11.09
N PRO A 417 40.24 -34.29 12.31
CA PRO A 417 40.12 -32.85 12.58
C PRO A 417 41.29 -32.27 13.43
N GLY A 418 41.51 -30.95 13.43
CA GLY A 418 42.50 -30.35 14.32
C GLY A 418 42.50 -28.81 14.41
N ARG A 419 41.91 -28.32 15.51
CA ARG A 419 42.38 -27.22 16.40
C ARG A 419 42.76 -25.84 15.82
N PHE A 420 42.01 -24.82 16.27
CA PHE A 420 42.35 -23.40 16.53
C PHE A 420 43.13 -22.59 15.46
N GLN A 421 42.49 -21.53 14.93
CA GLN A 421 42.92 -20.11 14.99
C GLN A 421 42.13 -19.28 13.96
N SER A 422 41.54 -18.15 14.39
CA SER A 422 41.24 -17.00 13.51
C SER A 422 42.57 -16.48 12.91
N PRO A 423 42.64 -15.87 11.71
CA PRO A 423 41.92 -14.61 11.40
C PRO A 423 41.49 -14.40 9.92
N LEU A 424 40.73 -13.32 9.71
CA LEU A 424 40.67 -12.44 8.52
C LEU A 424 40.84 -13.06 7.12
N ALA A 425 39.78 -13.00 6.31
CA ALA A 425 39.93 -12.77 4.87
C ALA A 425 38.67 -12.11 4.28
N LEU A 426 38.84 -10.89 3.78
CA LEU A 426 37.96 -10.26 2.80
C LEU A 426 37.83 -11.16 1.56
N GLY A 427 36.63 -11.20 0.99
CA GLY A 427 36.37 -11.84 -0.29
C GLY A 427 35.14 -11.24 -0.94
N THR A 428 35.32 -10.09 -1.59
CA THR A 428 34.40 -9.52 -2.56
C THR A 428 34.27 -10.45 -3.76
N CYS A 429 33.05 -10.76 -4.19
CA CYS A 429 32.77 -11.26 -5.53
C CYS A 429 31.70 -10.38 -6.17
N TRP A 430 32.15 -9.56 -7.13
CA TRP A 430 31.33 -9.01 -8.18
C TRP A 430 31.08 -10.11 -9.22
N ASP A 431 29.84 -10.23 -9.67
CA ASP A 431 29.44 -10.21 -11.08
C ASP A 431 27.91 -10.13 -11.20
#